data_AF-A0A0B4EME5-F1
#
_entry.id   AF-A0A0B4EME5-F1
#
_cell.length_a   1.000
_cell.length_b   1.000
_cell.length_c   1.000
_cell.angle_alpha   90.00
_cell.angle_beta   90.00
_cell.angle_gamma   90.00
#
_symmetry.space_group_name_H-M   'P 1'
#
loop_
_entity.id
_entity.type
_entity.pdbx_description
1 polymer ?
#
loop_
_entity_poly.entity_id
_entity_poly.type
_entity_poly.pdbx_seq_one_letter_code
_entity_poly.pdbx_strand_id
1 'polypeptide(L)' 'MEDNITKLIMDIGNSHIKLLVGEVSTDFTRIKVLQYVEVPTKGMKKISGTIFR' A
#
# COMPACT_ATOMS: atom_id res chain seq x y z
N MET A 1 -8.13 -23.17 -15.07
CA MET A 1 -7.20 -22.25 -14.41
C MET A 1 -8.05 -21.39 -13.52
N GLU A 2 -7.82 -21.37 -12.22
CA GLU A 2 -8.59 -20.49 -11.34
C GLU A 2 -8.16 -19.05 -11.63
N ASP A 3 -9.14 -18.17 -11.88
CA ASP A 3 -8.89 -16.75 -12.11
C ASP A 3 -8.43 -16.11 -10.80
N ASN A 4 -7.12 -15.90 -10.66
CA ASN A 4 -6.55 -15.22 -9.51
C ASN A 4 -6.58 -13.71 -9.74
N ILE A 5 -7.13 -12.97 -8.77
CA ILE A 5 -7.14 -11.51 -8.83
C ILE A 5 -5.87 -10.98 -8.16
N THR A 6 -4.96 -10.41 -8.94
CA THR A 6 -3.79 -9.72 -8.41
C THR A 6 -4.19 -8.34 -7.85
N LYS A 7 -3.83 -8.07 -6.60
CA LYS A 7 -4.03 -6.79 -5.93
C LYS A 7 -2.70 -6.20 -5.48
N LEU A 8 -2.65 -4.86 -5.49
CA LEU A 8 -1.62 -4.06 -4.84
C LEU A 8 -2.24 -3.38 -3.61
N ILE A 9 -1.61 -3.55 -2.46
CA ILE A 9 -1.94 -2.85 -1.22
C ILE A 9 -0.78 -1.91 -0.91
N MET A 10 -1.10 -0.66 -0.56
CA MET A 10 -0.11 0.37 -0.23
C MET A 10 -0.49 1.05 1.08
N ASP A 11 0.43 1.00 2.05
CA ASP A 11 0.34 1.69 3.34
C ASP A 11 1.38 2.83 3.34
N ILE A 12 0.91 4.07 3.51
CA ILE A 12 1.74 5.27 3.50
C ILE A 12 1.80 5.82 4.93
N GLY A 13 2.88 5.49 5.63
CA GLY A 13 3.20 6.01 6.95
C GLY A 13 4.13 7.23 6.92
N ASN A 14 4.30 7.86 8.08
CA ASN A 14 5.15 9.04 8.21
C ASN A 14 6.66 8.74 8.14
N SER A 15 7.06 7.47 8.26
CA SER A 15 8.47 7.06 8.24
C SER A 15 8.77 5.99 7.21
N HIS A 16 7.76 5.28 6.73
CA HIS A 16 7.90 4.19 5.78
C HIS A 16 6.67 4.16 4.87
N ILE A 17 6.90 3.80 3.61
CA ILE A 17 5.86 3.32 2.70
C ILE A 17 6.04 1.83 2.58
N LYS A 18 4.94 1.09 2.73
CA LYS A 18 4.89 -0.36 2.59
C LYS A 18 4.01 -0.71 1.39
N LEU A 19 4.52 -1.56 0.51
CA LEU A 19 3.81 -2.09 -0.64
C LEU A 19 3.73 -3.60 -0.54
N LEU A 20 2.56 -4.13 -0.83
CA LEU A 20 2.29 -5.57 -0.88
C LEU A 20 1.58 -5.90 -2.18
N VAL A 21 2.14 -6.82 -2.94
CA VAL A 21 1.48 -7.45 -4.10
C VAL A 21 1.04 -8.83 -3.67
N GLY A 22 -0.23 -9.15 -3.88
CA GLY A 22 -0.76 -10.46 -3.55
C GLY A 22 -1.87 -10.92 -4.48
N GLU A 23 -2.03 -12.22 -4.56
CA GLU A 23 -3.19 -12.85 -5.20
C GLU A 23 -4.27 -13.04 -4.15
N VAL A 24 -5.48 -12.61 -4.48
CA VAL A 24 -6.65 -12.79 -3.62
C VAL A 24 -7.42 -14.02 -4.08
N SER A 25 -7.81 -14.87 -3.13
CA SER A 25 -8.68 -16.03 -3.41
C SER A 25 -10.03 -15.57 -3.98
N THR A 26 -10.68 -16.44 -4.73
CA THR A 26 -12.00 -16.15 -5.34
C THR A 26 -13.10 -15.86 -4.32
N ASP A 27 -12.98 -16.39 -3.10
CA ASP A 27 -13.85 -16.09 -1.97
C ASP A 27 -13.45 -14.81 -1.21
N PHE A 28 -12.41 -14.11 -1.64
CA PHE A 28 -11.84 -12.90 -1.04
C PHE A 28 -11.43 -13.04 0.44
N THR A 29 -11.29 -14.26 0.96
CA THR A 29 -10.95 -14.49 2.37
C THR A 29 -9.45 -14.65 2.62
N ARG A 30 -8.67 -14.96 1.58
CA ARG A 30 -7.24 -15.24 1.69
C ARG A 30 -6.46 -14.38 0.71
N ILE A 31 -5.29 -13.92 1.15
CA ILE A 31 -4.31 -13.22 0.32
C ILE A 31 -3.02 -14.02 0.35
N LYS A 32 -2.55 -14.46 -0.80
CA LYS A 32 -1.20 -15.00 -0.97
C LYS A 32 -0.26 -13.85 -1.31
N VAL A 33 0.68 -13.57 -0.41
CA VAL A 33 1.69 -12.53 -0.64
C VAL A 33 2.68 -13.01 -1.70
N LEU A 34 2.81 -12.26 -2.78
CA LEU A 34 3.80 -12.49 -3.83
C LEU A 34 5.05 -11.65 -3.62
N GLN A 35 4.87 -10.38 -3.25
CA GLN A 35 5.97 -9.46 -3.01
C GLN A 35 5.64 -8.47 -1.91
N TYR A 36 6.66 -8.16 -1.11
CA TYR A 36 6.62 -7.14 -0.07
C TYR A 36 7.82 -6.22 -0.23
N VAL A 37 7.56 -4.91 -0.20
CA VAL A 37 8.62 -3.89 -0.23
C VAL A 37 8.30 -2.85 0.85
N GLU A 38 9.31 -2.53 1.66
CA GLU A 38 9.26 -1.44 2.62
C GLU A 38 10.37 -0.44 2.29
N VAL A 39 10.00 0.83 2.16
CA VAL A 39 10.94 1.90 1.82
C VAL A 39 10.85 2.98 2.89
N PRO A 40 11.98 3.38 3.50
CA PRO A 40 12.00 4.50 4.44
C PRO A 40 11.67 5.81 3.72
N THR A 41 10.89 6.66 4.37
CA THR A 41 10.51 7.99 3.87
C THR A 41 10.62 9.02 4.98
N LYS A 42 10.78 10.30 4.61
CA LYS A 42 10.71 11.42 5.56
C LYS A 42 9.27 11.89 5.81
N GLY A 43 8.28 11.05 5.48
CA GLY A 43 6.86 11.33 5.66
C GLY A 43 6.26 12.27 4.62
N MET A 44 4.94 12.40 4.68
CA MET A 44 4.20 13.41 3.93
C MET A 44 4.21 14.70 4.74
N LYS A 45 4.96 15.70 4.29
CA LYS A 45 4.99 17.01 4.96
C LYS A 45 3.60 17.64 4.87
N LYS A 46 2.93 17.84 6.00
CA LYS A 46 1.72 18.65 6.06
C LYS A 46 2.07 20.04 5.54
N ILE A 47 1.54 20.40 4.37
CA ILE A 47 1.57 21.79 3.92
C ILE A 47 0.49 22.50 4.75
N SER A 48 0.85 23.00 5.92
CA SER A 48 0.03 24.01 6.59
C SER A 48 0.15 25.29 5.76
N GLY A 49 -0.72 25.41 4.76
CA GLY A 49 -0.90 26.67 4.07
C GLY A 49 -1.46 27.68 5.08
N THR A 50 -0.64 28.64 5.48
CA THR A 50 -1.17 29.98 5.70
C THR A 50 -1.69 30.40 4.34
N ILE A 51 -2.98 30.16 4.09
CA ILE A 51 -3.70 30.86 3.06
C ILE A 51 -3.57 32.33 3.49
N PHE A 52 -2.76 33.10 2.77
CA PHE A 52 -2.62 34.53 2.99
C PHE A 52 -4.03 35.10 3.01
N ARG A 53 -4.46 35.55 4.20
CA ARG A 53 -5.72 36.24 4.41
C ARG A 53 -5.53 37.71 4.06
#